data_AF-A0A3B0PKF5-F1
#
_entry.id   AF-A0A3B0PKF5-F1
#
_cell.length_a   1.000
_cell.length_b   1.000
_cell.length_c   1.000
_cell.angle_alpha   90.00
_cell.angle_beta   90.00
_cell.angle_gamma   90.00
#
_symmetry.space_group_name_H-M   'P 1'
#
loop_
_entity.id
_entity.type
_entity.pdbx_description
1 polymer ?
#
loop_
_entity_poly.entity_id
_entity_poly.type
_entity_poly.pdbx_seq_one_letter_code
_entity_poly.pdbx_strand_id
1 'polypeptide(L)'
;MGSSGSNPQDTTIFSFVQYIFDFSTRESNQSTFLLFFLFFAFSGLAISIGFKSGLFNIGVSGQMTFPAVIFFVIIIALRMDIKNISFEFLLGMFFVFIMMGMLVGLISGVLKAFFNVHEVISTIFLNW
;
A
#
# COMPACT_ATOMS: atom_id res chain seq x y z
N MET A 1 19.60 -20.93 6.26
CA MET A 1 20.74 -20.91 7.22
C MET A 1 21.33 -19.52 7.22
N GLY A 2 20.79 -18.61 8.03
CA GLY A 2 21.33 -17.26 8.21
C GLY A 2 22.49 -17.32 9.19
N SER A 3 23.72 -17.39 8.68
CA SER A 3 24.90 -17.13 9.51
C SER A 3 25.07 -15.61 9.56
N SER A 4 24.80 -15.04 10.74
CA SER A 4 24.90 -13.60 11.01
C SER A 4 26.36 -13.12 11.15
N GLY A 5 27.34 -13.90 10.68
CA GLY A 5 28.75 -13.56 10.78
C GLY A 5 29.63 -14.79 10.94
N SER A 6 30.86 -14.70 10.44
CA SER A 6 31.92 -15.70 10.64
C SER A 6 32.42 -15.78 12.10
N ASN A 7 32.10 -14.77 12.92
CA ASN A 7 32.45 -14.68 14.34
C ASN A 7 31.19 -14.51 15.22
N PRO A 8 30.85 -15.47 16.10
CA PRO A 8 29.70 -15.37 17.01
C PRO A 8 29.88 -14.34 18.14
N GLN A 9 31.09 -13.77 18.29
CA GLN A 9 31.40 -12.74 19.29
C GLN A 9 31.00 -11.32 18.82
N ASP A 10 30.76 -11.11 17.52
CA ASP A 10 30.45 -9.80 16.90
C ASP A 10 28.96 -9.65 16.54
N THR A 11 28.12 -10.64 16.89
CA THR A 11 26.67 -10.60 16.68
C THR A 11 25.97 -9.77 17.75
N THR A 12 25.94 -8.47 17.55
CA THR A 12 25.13 -7.50 18.30
C THR A 12 23.83 -7.21 17.55
N ILE A 13 22.88 -6.54 18.23
CA ILE A 13 21.63 -6.15 17.57
C ILE A 13 21.86 -5.22 16.37
N PHE A 14 22.93 -4.41 16.43
CA PHE A 14 23.30 -3.50 15.36
C PHE A 14 23.86 -4.25 14.14
N SER A 15 24.70 -5.28 14.34
CA SER A 15 25.17 -6.10 13.21
C SER A 15 24.07 -6.95 12.60
N PHE A 16 23.08 -7.38 13.38
CA PHE A 16 21.86 -8.02 12.86
C PHE A 16 21.01 -7.06 12.00
N VAL A 17 20.81 -5.82 12.45
CA VAL A 17 20.08 -4.79 11.68
C VAL A 17 20.83 -4.45 10.39
N GLN A 18 22.16 -4.29 10.45
CA GLN A 18 22.99 -4.09 9.26
C GLN A 18 22.88 -5.27 8.29
N TYR A 19 22.94 -6.50 8.80
CA TYR A 19 22.76 -7.70 7.99
C TYR A 19 21.39 -7.75 7.28
N ILE A 20 20.30 -7.41 7.96
CA ILE A 20 18.97 -7.33 7.34
C ILE A 20 18.93 -6.25 6.26
N PHE A 21 19.55 -5.10 6.50
CA PHE A 21 19.60 -4.01 5.55
C PHE A 21 20.39 -4.41 4.29
N ASP A 22 21.56 -5.02 4.47
CA ASP A 22 22.38 -5.54 3.37
C ASP A 22 21.64 -6.66 2.62
N PHE A 23 20.97 -7.56 3.35
CA PHE A 23 20.16 -8.62 2.76
C PHE A 23 18.99 -8.08 1.92
N SER A 24 18.37 -6.98 2.36
CA SER A 24 17.23 -6.35 1.70
C SER A 24 17.64 -5.51 0.48
N THR A 25 18.82 -4.89 0.52
CA THR A 25 19.38 -4.04 -0.55
C THR A 25 20.11 -4.80 -1.64
N ARG A 26 20.32 -6.12 -1.48
CA ARG A 26 20.84 -6.99 -2.55
C ARG A 26 19.93 -6.93 -3.79
N GLU A 27 20.54 -6.90 -4.98
CA GLU A 27 19.87 -6.89 -6.30
C GLU A 27 18.70 -7.88 -6.42
N SER A 28 18.85 -9.08 -5.84
CA SER A 28 17.78 -10.10 -5.86
C SER A 28 16.51 -9.72 -5.08
N ASN A 29 16.62 -8.89 -4.04
CA ASN A 29 15.53 -8.55 -3.12
C ASN A 29 15.11 -7.09 -3.21
N GLN A 30 15.90 -6.25 -3.85
CA GLN A 30 15.75 -4.80 -3.86
C GLN A 30 14.39 -4.36 -4.42
N SER A 31 13.89 -5.02 -5.48
CA SER A 31 12.58 -4.70 -6.07
C SER A 31 11.44 -4.96 -5.09
N THR A 32 11.43 -6.11 -4.42
CA THR A 32 10.45 -6.47 -3.39
C THR A 32 10.52 -5.52 -2.20
N PHE A 33 11.73 -5.17 -1.76
CA PHE A 33 11.95 -4.22 -0.68
C PHE A 33 11.37 -2.84 -1.01
N LEU A 34 11.68 -2.30 -2.19
CA LEU A 34 11.18 -1.00 -2.64
C LEU A 34 9.65 -0.99 -2.79
N LEU A 35 9.07 -2.08 -3.31
CA LEU A 35 7.61 -2.20 -3.45
C LEU A 35 6.91 -2.15 -2.09
N PHE A 36 7.37 -2.91 -1.10
CA PHE A 36 6.78 -2.87 0.24
C PHE A 36 7.03 -1.54 0.95
N PHE A 37 8.22 -0.97 0.81
CA PHE A 37 8.53 0.34 1.36
C PHE A 37 7.57 1.40 0.82
N LEU A 38 7.38 1.45 -0.51
CA LEU A 38 6.47 2.36 -1.17
C LEU A 38 5.03 2.17 -0.68
N PHE A 39 4.57 0.91 -0.62
CA PHE A 39 3.22 0.55 -0.17
C PHE A 39 2.93 1.07 1.25
N PHE A 40 3.80 0.76 2.20
CA PHE A 40 3.61 1.18 3.59
C PHE A 40 3.85 2.68 3.79
N ALA A 41 4.76 3.30 3.05
CA ALA A 41 4.98 4.75 3.09
C ALA A 41 3.73 5.52 2.66
N PHE A 42 3.11 5.14 1.53
CA PHE A 42 1.86 5.78 1.08
C PHE A 42 0.68 5.48 2.01
N SER A 43 0.57 4.27 2.55
CA SER A 43 -0.45 3.94 3.55
C SER A 43 -0.30 4.83 4.79
N GLY A 44 0.92 5.01 5.30
CA GLY A 44 1.19 5.88 6.45
C GLY A 44 0.88 7.35 6.17
N LEU A 45 1.22 7.82 4.97
CA LEU A 45 0.90 9.18 4.52
C LEU A 45 -0.62 9.41 4.46
N ALA A 46 -1.38 8.45 3.90
CA ALA A 46 -2.83 8.53 3.81
C ALA A 46 -3.50 8.64 5.20
N ILE A 47 -3.06 7.82 6.16
CA ILE A 47 -3.57 7.86 7.54
C ILE A 47 -3.21 9.18 8.22
N SER A 48 -1.99 9.67 8.02
CA SER A 48 -1.51 10.92 8.63
C SER A 48 -2.34 12.13 8.21
N ILE A 49 -2.78 12.18 6.95
CA ILE A 49 -3.66 13.24 6.44
C ILE A 49 -5.03 13.17 7.11
N GLY A 50 -5.61 11.97 7.26
CA GLY A 50 -6.87 11.75 7.98
C GLY A 50 -6.78 12.23 9.43
N PHE A 51 -5.74 11.83 10.15
CA PHE A 51 -5.53 12.25 11.53
C PHE A 51 -5.38 13.76 11.69
N LYS A 52 -4.71 14.44 10.75
CA LYS A 52 -4.61 15.91 10.75
C LYS A 52 -5.98 16.59 10.64
N SER A 53 -6.94 15.95 9.97
CA SER A 53 -8.32 16.44 9.87
C SER A 53 -9.25 15.99 11.03
N GLY A 54 -8.72 15.32 12.06
CA GLY A 54 -9.51 14.78 13.16
C GLY A 54 -10.35 13.55 12.79
N LEU A 55 -10.00 12.92 11.67
CA LEU A 55 -10.68 11.78 11.08
C LEU A 55 -9.90 10.50 11.38
N PHE A 56 -10.53 9.48 11.96
CA PHE A 56 -9.87 8.22 12.36
C PHE A 56 -10.15 7.12 11.32
N ASN A 57 -9.56 7.28 10.14
CA ASN A 57 -9.72 6.37 9.00
C ASN A 57 -8.84 5.11 9.14
N ILE A 58 -9.46 3.95 9.36
CA ILE A 58 -8.79 2.63 9.38
C ILE A 58 -9.02 1.84 8.07
N GLY A 59 -9.81 2.39 7.14
CA GLY A 59 -10.20 1.74 5.88
C GLY A 59 -9.19 1.88 4.74
N VAL A 60 -7.95 2.30 5.02
CA VAL A 60 -6.93 2.53 3.99
C VAL A 60 -6.63 1.28 3.17
N SER A 61 -6.66 0.10 3.79
CA SER A 61 -6.54 -1.17 3.06
C SER A 61 -7.65 -1.34 2.02
N GLY A 62 -8.92 -1.07 2.35
CA GLY A 62 -10.03 -1.13 1.39
C GLY A 62 -9.89 -0.09 0.26
N GLN A 63 -9.45 1.12 0.59
CA GLN A 63 -9.19 2.19 -0.39
C GLN A 63 -8.07 1.83 -1.37
N MET A 64 -7.12 0.97 -0.97
CA MET A 64 -6.04 0.46 -1.85
C MET A 64 -6.46 -0.81 -2.61
N THR A 65 -7.25 -1.68 -2.01
CA THR A 65 -7.69 -2.96 -2.61
C THR A 65 -8.69 -2.74 -3.74
N PHE A 66 -9.68 -1.86 -3.55
CA PHE A 66 -10.74 -1.66 -4.56
C PHE A 66 -10.20 -1.24 -5.94
N PRO A 67 -9.30 -0.24 -6.06
CA PRO A 67 -8.68 0.07 -7.34
C PRO A 67 -7.82 -1.05 -7.92
N ALA A 68 -7.17 -1.87 -7.08
CA ALA A 68 -6.41 -3.03 -7.52
C ALA A 68 -7.31 -4.09 -8.16
N VAL A 69 -8.50 -4.30 -7.61
CA VAL A 69 -9.53 -5.17 -8.21
C VAL A 69 -9.96 -4.61 -9.57
N ILE A 70 -10.25 -3.32 -9.67
CA ILE A 70 -10.62 -2.68 -10.95
C ILE A 70 -9.52 -2.84 -11.98
N PHE A 71 -8.26 -2.62 -11.60
CA PHE A 71 -7.11 -2.84 -12.47
C PHE A 71 -7.07 -4.27 -12.99
N PHE A 72 -7.17 -5.26 -12.10
CA PHE A 72 -7.13 -6.67 -12.48
C PHE A 72 -8.29 -7.06 -13.40
N VAL A 73 -9.49 -6.53 -13.16
CA VAL A 73 -10.66 -6.70 -14.04
C VAL A 73 -10.37 -6.14 -15.43
N ILE A 74 -9.76 -4.95 -15.54
CA ILE A 74 -9.39 -4.34 -16.83
C ILE A 74 -8.35 -5.19 -17.56
N ILE A 75 -7.29 -5.65 -16.88
CA ILE A 75 -6.27 -6.53 -17.47
C ILE A 75 -6.92 -7.78 -18.07
N ILE A 76 -7.79 -8.46 -17.32
CA ILE A 76 -8.46 -9.68 -17.75
C ILE A 76 -9.43 -9.39 -18.90
N ALA A 77 -10.28 -8.37 -18.77
CA ALA A 77 -11.30 -8.03 -19.76
C ALA A 77 -10.68 -7.69 -21.12
N LEU A 78 -9.55 -6.98 -21.12
CA LEU A 78 -8.81 -6.60 -22.31
C LEU A 78 -7.80 -7.67 -22.77
N ARG A 79 -7.71 -8.80 -22.06
CA ARG A 79 -6.78 -9.92 -22.32
C ARG A 79 -5.33 -9.46 -22.50
N MET A 80 -4.90 -8.51 -21.68
CA MET A 80 -3.57 -7.93 -21.82
C MET A 80 -2.50 -8.84 -21.22
N ASP A 81 -1.36 -8.89 -21.90
CA ASP A 81 -0.16 -9.54 -21.37
C ASP A 81 0.54 -8.61 -20.37
N ILE A 82 0.62 -9.05 -19.12
CA ILE A 82 1.23 -8.30 -18.01
C ILE A 82 2.71 -7.99 -18.30
N LYS A 83 3.39 -8.84 -19.09
CA LYS A 83 4.79 -8.62 -19.46
C LYS A 83 5.00 -7.48 -20.44
N ASN A 84 3.97 -7.10 -21.19
CA ASN A 84 4.05 -6.14 -22.30
C ASN A 84 3.15 -4.91 -22.06
N ILE A 85 2.93 -4.53 -20.81
CA ILE A 85 2.15 -3.33 -20.48
C ILE A 85 2.98 -2.07 -20.78
N SER A 86 2.46 -1.20 -21.64
CA SER A 86 3.07 0.11 -21.94
C SER A 86 3.09 1.01 -20.69
N PHE A 87 4.14 1.85 -20.59
CA PHE A 87 4.24 2.87 -19.54
C PHE A 87 3.05 3.84 -19.54
N GLU A 88 2.54 4.21 -20.71
CA GLU A 88 1.38 5.11 -20.83
C GLU A 88 0.12 4.49 -20.21
N PHE A 89 -0.06 3.17 -20.36
CA PHE A 89 -1.16 2.46 -19.74
C PHE A 89 -1.02 2.45 -18.21
N LEU A 90 0.19 2.18 -17.69
CA LEU A 90 0.45 2.23 -16.25
C LEU A 90 0.19 3.63 -15.67
N LEU A 91 0.61 4.68 -16.39
CA LEU A 91 0.35 6.07 -15.98
C LEU A 91 -1.15 6.38 -15.98
N GLY A 92 -1.90 5.91 -16.99
CA GLY A 92 -3.35 6.02 -17.01
C GLY A 92 -4.00 5.29 -15.83
N MET A 93 -3.55 4.07 -15.53
CA MET A 93 -4.05 3.31 -14.39
C MET A 93 -3.70 3.97 -13.05
N PHE A 94 -2.56 4.63 -12.92
CA PHE A 94 -2.22 5.39 -11.72
C PHE A 94 -3.30 6.45 -11.37
N PHE A 95 -3.81 7.17 -12.37
CA PHE A 95 -4.93 8.10 -12.15
C PHE A 95 -6.23 7.40 -11.81
N VAL A 96 -6.51 6.24 -12.41
CA VAL A 96 -7.67 5.40 -12.03
C VAL A 96 -7.56 4.95 -10.58
N PHE A 97 -6.36 4.60 -10.11
CA PHE A 97 -6.11 4.25 -8.71
C PHE A 97 -6.46 5.39 -7.76
N ILE A 98 -6.00 6.60 -8.07
CA ILE A 98 -6.31 7.80 -7.27
C ILE A 98 -7.83 8.03 -7.23
N MET A 99 -8.50 8.02 -8.40
CA MET A 99 -9.94 8.28 -8.48
C MET A 99 -10.75 7.23 -7.71
N MET A 100 -10.46 5.94 -7.91
CA MET A 100 -11.19 4.86 -7.26
C MET A 100 -10.93 4.82 -5.74
N GLY A 101 -9.69 5.05 -5.29
CA GLY A 101 -9.38 5.14 -3.87
C GLY A 101 -10.07 6.33 -3.21
N MET A 102 -10.10 7.48 -3.89
CA MET A 102 -10.84 8.67 -3.46
C MET A 102 -12.35 8.39 -3.37
N LEU A 103 -12.93 7.68 -4.33
CA LEU A 103 -14.36 7.33 -4.30
C LEU A 103 -14.70 6.48 -3.07
N VAL A 104 -13.89 5.46 -2.75
CA VAL A 104 -14.12 4.61 -1.57
C VAL A 104 -14.00 5.43 -0.28
N GLY A 105 -12.99 6.30 -0.17
CA GLY A 105 -12.85 7.19 0.99
C GLY A 105 -13.99 8.21 1.11
N LEU A 106 -14.48 8.71 -0.03
CA LEU A 106 -15.59 9.66 -0.11
C LEU A 106 -16.88 9.05 0.44
N ILE A 107 -17.13 7.76 0.27
CA ILE A 107 -18.30 7.09 0.86
C ILE A 107 -18.32 7.31 2.38
N SER A 108 -17.21 7.03 3.09
CA SER A 108 -17.13 7.25 4.54
C SER A 108 -17.29 8.73 4.92
N GLY A 109 -16.68 9.64 4.15
CA GLY A 109 -16.81 11.08 4.37
C GLY A 109 -18.25 11.58 4.22
N VAL A 110 -18.96 11.12 3.19
CA VAL A 110 -20.38 11.43 2.94
C VAL A 110 -21.25 10.85 4.06
N LEU A 111 -21.01 9.61 4.48
CA LEU A 111 -21.75 8.98 5.59
C LEU A 111 -21.60 9.77 6.89
N LYS A 112 -20.40 10.29 7.17
CA LYS A 112 -20.16 11.16 8.32
C LYS A 112 -20.89 12.50 8.19
N ALA A 113 -20.79 13.15 7.02
CA ALA A 113 -21.30 14.51 6.80
C ALA A 113 -22.84 14.59 6.79
N PHE A 114 -23.51 13.61 6.18
CA PHE A 114 -24.97 13.65 6.00
C PHE A 114 -25.74 12.77 6.99
N PHE A 115 -25.16 11.67 7.43
CA PHE A 115 -25.85 10.67 8.25
C PHE A 115 -25.32 10.56 9.68
N ASN A 116 -24.35 11.41 10.07
CA ASN A 116 -23.71 11.39 11.40
C ASN A 116 -23.13 10.02 11.78
N VAL A 117 -22.75 9.20 10.79
CA VAL A 117 -22.13 7.90 11.05
C VAL A 117 -20.71 8.11 11.53
N HIS A 118 -20.31 7.37 12.56
CA HIS A 118 -18.92 7.36 13.00
C HIS A 118 -18.04 6.77 11.89
N GLU A 119 -17.11 7.60 11.44
CA GLU A 119 -16.15 7.28 10.38
C GLU A 119 -15.42 5.95 10.60
N VAL A 120 -14.97 5.69 11.82
CA VAL A 120 -14.29 4.44 12.20
C VAL A 120 -15.11 3.22 11.82
N ILE A 121 -16.40 3.26 12.13
CA ILE A 121 -17.33 2.17 11.87
C ILE A 121 -17.52 2.03 10.36
N SER A 122 -17.82 3.12 9.66
CA SER A 122 -18.01 3.09 8.20
C SER A 122 -16.77 2.62 7.43
N THR A 123 -15.57 2.99 7.88
CA THR A 123 -14.31 2.57 7.25
C THR A 123 -13.97 1.12 7.54
N ILE A 124 -14.40 0.54 8.67
CA ILE A 124 -14.32 -0.91 8.92
C ILE A 124 -15.23 -1.67 7.94
N PHE A 125 -16.45 -1.19 7.70
CA PHE A 125 -17.36 -1.84 6.75
C PHE A 125 -16.88 -1.78 5.31
N LEU A 126 -16.23 -0.69 4.92
CA LEU A 126 -15.62 -0.53 3.58
C LEU A 126 -14.27 -1.24 3.46
N ASN A 127 -13.75 -1.82 4.54
CA ASN A 127 -12.50 -2.56 4.56
C ASN A 127 -12.75 -4.04 4.32
N TRP A 128 -13.07 -4.41 3.07
CA TRP A 128 -13.12 -5.80 2.61
C TRP A 128 -12.94 -5.89 1.10
#